data_AF-A0A9P1FWC8-F1
#
_entry.id   AF-A0A9P1FWC8-F1
#
_cell.length_a   1.000
_cell.length_b   1.000
_cell.length_c   1.000
_cell.angle_alpha   90.00
_cell.angle_beta   90.00
_cell.angle_gamma   90.00
#
_symmetry.space_group_name_H-M   'P 1'
#
loop_
_entity.id
_entity.type
_entity.pdbx_description
1 polymer ?
#
loop_
_entity_poly.entity_id
_entity_poly.type
_entity_poly.pdbx_seq_one_letter_code
_entity_poly.pdbx_strand_id
1 'polypeptide(L)'
;ALDPATRGQETPSTVPRDGAAPGACDETPEKTLQKPGSLQKLLEAAWAGEQVLQSKVSDLQEQNLPEAAALMLEKMVTEMDVLTHLLESIEQRLAASEASTAELRQLLARQAPAPEP
;
A
#
# COMPACT_ATOMS: atom_id res chain seq x y z
N ALA A 1 38.80 -48.69 11.57
CA ALA A 1 37.54 -49.42 11.84
C ALA A 1 36.94 -48.88 13.13
N LEU A 2 35.60 -48.86 13.21
CA LEU A 2 34.70 -48.31 14.25
C LEU A 2 34.27 -46.85 14.01
N ASP A 3 33.01 -46.42 14.00
CA ASP A 3 31.67 -46.97 13.65
C ASP A 3 30.71 -45.74 13.75
N PRO A 4 29.73 -45.52 12.85
CA PRO A 4 28.81 -44.39 12.93
C PRO A 4 27.54 -44.80 13.69
N ALA A 5 27.50 -44.60 15.01
CA ALA A 5 26.31 -44.92 15.81
C ALA A 5 26.12 -43.98 16.99
N THR A 6 25.70 -42.73 16.75
CA THR A 6 24.87 -42.01 17.75
C THR A 6 23.95 -41.00 17.07
N ARG A 7 22.86 -41.54 16.53
CA ARG A 7 21.66 -40.80 16.19
C ARG A 7 20.89 -40.53 17.50
N GLY A 8 20.63 -39.25 17.79
CA GLY A 8 19.59 -38.83 18.73
C GLY A 8 20.10 -38.03 19.93
N GLN A 9 20.00 -36.71 19.86
CA GLN A 9 19.27 -35.92 20.87
C GLN A 9 19.12 -34.48 20.39
N GLU A 10 17.85 -34.09 20.21
CA GLU A 10 17.40 -32.72 20.01
C GLU A 10 17.41 -31.98 21.35
N THR A 11 17.87 -30.72 21.38
CA THR A 11 17.34 -29.70 22.30
C THR A 11 17.37 -28.33 21.62
N PRO A 12 16.25 -27.58 21.58
CA PRO A 12 16.21 -26.22 21.04
C PRO A 12 16.63 -25.20 22.11
N SER A 13 17.68 -24.42 21.83
CA SER A 13 18.06 -23.25 22.65
C SER A 13 16.95 -22.19 22.60
N THR A 14 16.27 -22.01 23.73
CA THR A 14 15.31 -20.93 23.97
C THR A 14 16.07 -19.65 24.31
N VAL A 15 15.94 -18.64 23.45
CA VAL A 15 16.38 -17.27 23.74
C VAL A 15 15.28 -16.57 24.55
N PRO A 16 15.53 -16.06 25.77
CA PRO A 16 14.55 -15.27 26.50
C PRO A 16 14.40 -13.89 25.85
N ARG A 17 13.16 -13.56 25.46
CA ARG A 17 12.79 -12.28 24.83
C ARG A 17 12.04 -11.42 25.85
N ASP A 18 12.78 -10.85 26.81
CA ASP A 18 12.27 -9.77 27.64
C ASP A 18 12.68 -8.43 27.03
N GLY A 19 11.74 -7.82 26.33
CA GLY A 19 11.81 -6.46 25.81
C GLY A 19 10.44 -5.84 25.94
N ALA A 20 10.35 -4.84 26.82
CA ALA A 20 9.20 -4.01 27.14
C ALA A 20 8.18 -3.86 26.01
N ALA A 21 6.89 -4.08 26.31
CA ALA A 21 5.80 -3.67 25.44
C ALA A 21 5.63 -2.14 25.56
N PRO A 22 5.91 -1.35 24.50
CA PRO A 22 5.44 0.02 24.42
C PRO A 22 4.00 -0.02 23.92
N GLY A 23 3.18 0.84 24.51
CA GLY A 23 1.74 0.87 24.31
C GLY A 23 1.28 1.06 22.88
N ALA A 24 0.09 0.53 22.63
CA ALA A 24 -0.90 1.03 21.68
C ALA A 24 -0.42 1.31 20.26
N CYS A 25 -0.16 0.25 19.50
CA CYS A 25 -0.41 0.28 18.05
C CYS A 25 -1.73 -0.46 17.78
N ASP A 26 -2.84 0.17 18.17
CA ASP A 26 -4.18 -0.24 17.73
C ASP A 26 -4.63 0.67 16.57
N GLU A 27 -3.89 0.63 15.47
CA GLU A 27 -4.45 0.94 14.16
C GLU A 27 -4.01 -0.16 13.22
N THR A 28 -4.85 -1.19 13.09
CA THR A 28 -4.75 -2.10 11.96
C THR A 28 -4.81 -1.24 10.68
N PRO A 29 -3.88 -1.43 9.72
CA PRO A 29 -3.88 -0.69 8.46
C PRO A 29 -5.18 -0.87 7.65
N GLU A 30 -6.03 -1.82 8.05
CA GLU A 30 -7.37 -2.05 7.54
C GLU A 30 -8.37 -0.92 7.84
N LYS A 31 -8.21 -0.13 8.92
CA LYS A 31 -9.15 0.96 9.25
C LYS A 31 -8.95 2.20 8.37
N THR A 32 -7.77 2.41 7.81
CA THR A 32 -7.42 3.62 7.05
C THR A 32 -7.97 3.61 5.62
N LEU A 33 -8.37 2.43 5.10
CA LEU A 33 -8.89 2.25 3.74
C LEU A 33 -10.44 2.20 3.67
N GLN A 34 -11.16 2.32 4.78
CA GLN A 34 -12.62 2.11 4.81
C GLN A 34 -13.49 3.31 4.40
N LYS A 35 -12.92 4.38 3.83
CA LYS A 35 -13.72 5.53 3.36
C LYS A 35 -13.58 5.68 1.85
N PRO A 36 -14.69 5.61 1.07
CA PRO A 36 -14.66 5.86 -0.36
C PRO A 36 -14.08 7.25 -0.74
N GLY A 37 -13.97 8.17 0.23
CA GLY A 37 -13.30 9.46 0.07
C GLY A 37 -11.82 9.53 0.51
N SER A 38 -11.19 8.47 1.03
CA SER A 38 -9.76 8.52 1.39
C SER A 38 -8.85 8.32 0.18
N LEU A 39 -9.24 7.44 -0.75
CA LEU A 39 -8.49 7.18 -1.99
C LEU A 39 -8.56 8.36 -2.96
N GLN A 40 -9.76 8.92 -3.17
CA GLN A 40 -9.93 10.11 -4.01
C GLN A 40 -9.13 11.31 -3.48
N LYS A 41 -9.11 11.52 -2.16
CA LYS A 41 -8.26 12.55 -1.54
C LYS A 41 -6.77 12.26 -1.69
N LEU A 42 -6.38 10.98 -1.68
CA LEU A 42 -4.99 10.57 -1.88
C LEU A 42 -4.54 10.86 -3.32
N LEU A 43 -5.41 10.61 -4.29
CA LEU A 43 -5.19 10.95 -5.71
C LEU A 43 -5.13 12.46 -5.94
N GLU A 44 -6.05 13.23 -5.36
CA GLU A 44 -6.01 14.69 -5.42
C GLU A 44 -4.70 15.24 -4.82
N ALA A 45 -4.26 14.67 -3.69
CA ALA A 45 -3.00 15.05 -3.05
C ALA A 45 -1.77 14.62 -3.88
N ALA A 46 -1.80 13.43 -4.49
CA ALA A 46 -0.74 12.95 -5.37
C ALA A 46 -0.60 13.84 -6.60
N TRP A 47 -1.72 14.18 -7.25
CA TRP A 47 -1.74 15.05 -8.43
C TRP A 47 -1.28 16.48 -8.11
N ALA A 48 -1.73 17.04 -6.98
CA ALA A 48 -1.25 18.34 -6.52
C ALA A 48 0.25 18.32 -6.18
N GLY A 49 0.73 17.24 -5.56
CA GLY A 49 2.14 17.02 -5.28
C GLY A 49 2.98 16.90 -6.55
N GLU A 50 2.46 16.22 -7.56
CA GLU A 50 3.09 16.06 -8.88
C GLU A 50 3.29 17.38 -9.59
N GLN A 51 2.25 18.22 -9.63
CA GLN A 51 2.34 19.57 -10.22
C GLN A 51 3.42 20.44 -9.54
N VAL A 52 3.48 20.40 -8.21
CA VAL A 52 4.50 21.14 -7.43
C VAL A 52 5.90 20.60 -7.70
N LEU A 53 6.06 19.27 -7.79
CA LEU A 53 7.35 18.65 -8.09
C LEU A 53 7.80 18.95 -9.52
N GLN A 54 6.91 18.88 -10.51
CA GLN A 54 7.22 19.25 -11.90
C GLN A 54 7.67 20.71 -12.00
N SER A 55 6.94 21.64 -11.37
CA SER A 55 7.34 23.05 -11.32
C SER A 55 8.74 23.23 -10.72
N LYS A 56 9.02 22.58 -9.58
CA LYS A 56 10.34 22.68 -8.94
C LYS A 56 11.45 22.02 -9.76
N VAL A 57 11.16 20.94 -10.47
CA VAL A 57 12.12 20.29 -11.38
C VAL A 57 12.47 21.23 -12.53
N SER A 58 11.48 21.92 -13.12
CA SER A 58 11.73 22.94 -14.13
C SER A 58 12.58 24.10 -13.60
N ASP A 59 12.23 24.66 -12.43
CA ASP A 59 13.02 25.72 -11.78
C ASP A 59 14.46 25.30 -11.51
N LEU A 60 14.67 24.01 -11.18
CA LEU A 60 15.97 23.43 -10.90
C LEU A 60 16.76 23.16 -12.19
N GLN A 61 16.13 22.70 -13.27
CA GLN A 61 16.77 22.52 -14.57
C GLN A 61 17.33 23.83 -15.14
N GLU A 62 16.65 24.96 -14.88
CA GLU A 62 17.12 26.30 -15.31
C GLU A 62 18.37 26.79 -14.56
N GLN A 63 18.71 26.19 -13.41
CA GLN A 63 19.80 26.66 -12.54
C GLN A 63 21.19 26.09 -12.86
N ASN A 64 21.43 25.53 -14.06
CA ASN A 64 22.71 24.91 -14.43
C ASN A 64 23.17 23.88 -13.38
N LEU A 65 22.26 22.95 -13.05
CA LEU A 65 22.56 21.89 -12.09
C LEU A 65 23.72 21.00 -12.57
N PRO A 66 24.50 20.44 -11.63
CA PRO A 66 25.43 19.37 -11.94
C PRO A 66 24.65 18.18 -12.54
N GLU A 67 25.24 17.50 -13.52
CA GLU A 67 24.63 16.41 -14.29
C GLU A 67 23.98 15.32 -13.42
N ALA A 68 24.62 14.98 -12.30
CA ALA A 68 24.08 14.01 -11.34
C ALA A 68 22.75 14.46 -10.70
N ALA A 69 22.58 15.77 -10.45
CA ALA A 69 21.34 16.31 -9.91
C ALA A 69 20.24 16.37 -10.97
N ALA A 70 20.58 16.67 -12.22
CA ALA A 70 19.63 16.64 -13.33
C ALA A 70 19.07 15.21 -13.58
N LEU A 71 19.96 14.20 -13.59
CA LEU A 71 19.56 12.79 -13.72
C LEU A 71 18.73 12.31 -12.53
N MET A 72 19.03 12.78 -11.31
CA MET A 72 18.23 12.45 -10.12
C MET A 72 16.83 13.06 -10.20
N LEU A 73 16.68 14.29 -10.71
CA LEU A 73 15.38 14.91 -10.91
C LEU A 73 14.56 14.20 -11.99
N GLU A 74 15.17 13.85 -13.12
CA GLU A 74 14.51 13.08 -14.19
C GLU A 74 14.01 11.72 -13.68
N LYS A 75 14.84 11.04 -12.88
CA LYS A 75 14.46 9.80 -12.22
C LYS A 75 13.28 10.00 -11.26
N MET A 76 13.29 11.06 -10.45
CA MET A 76 12.19 11.36 -9.53
C MET A 76 10.87 11.64 -10.26
N VAL A 77 10.91 12.39 -11.37
CA VAL A 77 9.72 12.62 -12.20
C VAL A 77 9.19 11.29 -12.74
N THR A 78 10.07 10.46 -13.30
CA THR A 78 9.68 9.16 -13.84
C THR A 78 9.08 8.24 -12.78
N GLU A 79 9.67 8.18 -11.58
CA GLU A 79 9.15 7.37 -10.46
C GLU A 79 7.78 7.89 -9.99
N MET A 80 7.58 9.20 -9.99
CA MET A 80 6.31 9.81 -9.62
C MET A 80 5.21 9.50 -10.65
N ASP A 81 5.50 9.60 -11.94
CA ASP A 81 4.54 9.24 -13.01
C ASP A 81 4.07 7.78 -12.86
N VAL A 82 5.00 6.88 -12.53
CA VAL A 82 4.67 5.46 -12.28
C VAL A 82 3.76 5.32 -11.05
N LEU A 83 4.03 6.05 -9.97
CA LEU A 83 3.18 6.02 -8.77
C LEU A 83 1.78 6.57 -9.05
N THR A 84 1.66 7.65 -9.83
CA THR A 84 0.36 8.21 -10.25
C THR A 84 -0.44 7.17 -11.05
N HIS A 85 0.17 6.52 -12.04
CA HIS A 85 -0.51 5.47 -12.83
C HIS A 85 -0.93 4.26 -11.98
N LEU A 86 -0.11 3.85 -11.01
CA LEU A 86 -0.46 2.76 -10.09
C LEU A 86 -1.65 3.12 -9.20
N LEU A 87 -1.72 4.36 -8.72
CA LEU A 87 -2.84 4.85 -7.90
C LEU A 87 -4.14 4.86 -8.71
N GLU A 88 -4.12 5.37 -9.95
CA GLU A 88 -5.29 5.35 -10.84
C GLU A 88 -5.76 3.92 -11.11
N SER A 89 -4.84 2.98 -11.35
CA SER A 89 -5.18 1.57 -11.56
C SER A 89 -5.84 0.94 -10.33
N ILE A 90 -5.35 1.26 -9.13
CA ILE A 90 -5.93 0.78 -7.87
C ILE A 90 -7.34 1.35 -7.68
N GLU A 91 -7.56 2.63 -7.97
CA GLU A 91 -8.87 3.26 -7.87
C GLU A 91 -9.89 2.62 -8.82
N GLN A 92 -9.51 2.38 -10.08
CA GLN A 92 -10.37 1.69 -11.05
C GLN A 92 -10.77 0.30 -10.58
N ARG A 93 -9.80 -0.47 -10.04
CA ARG A 93 -10.06 -1.81 -9.50
C ARG A 93 -10.94 -1.78 -8.27
N LEU A 94 -10.77 -0.79 -7.39
CA LEU A 94 -11.63 -0.61 -6.22
C LEU A 94 -13.06 -0.31 -6.66
N ALA A 95 -13.26 0.65 -7.57
CA ALA A 95 -14.58 1.00 -8.08
C ALA A 95 -15.30 -0.20 -8.70
N ALA A 96 -14.59 -1.01 -9.48
CA ALA A 96 -15.13 -2.25 -10.05
C ALA A 96 -15.52 -3.28 -8.96
N SER A 97 -14.69 -3.41 -7.92
CA SER A 97 -14.96 -4.31 -6.80
C SER A 97 -16.17 -3.86 -5.97
N GLU A 98 -16.32 -2.56 -5.72
CA GLU A 98 -17.46 -1.97 -5.03
C GLU A 98 -18.77 -2.19 -5.81
N ALA A 99 -18.73 -2.01 -7.14
CA ALA A 99 -19.87 -2.28 -8.01
C ALA A 99 -20.30 -3.75 -7.97
N SER A 100 -19.35 -4.68 -8.10
CA SER A 100 -19.62 -6.12 -8.00
C SER A 100 -20.19 -6.50 -6.62
N THR A 101 -19.67 -5.90 -5.55
CA THR A 101 -20.18 -6.10 -4.19
C THR A 101 -21.61 -5.58 -4.05
N ALA A 102 -21.93 -4.44 -4.65
CA ALA A 102 -23.28 -3.89 -4.65
C ALA A 102 -24.27 -4.80 -5.40
N GLU A 103 -23.89 -5.35 -6.55
CA GLU A 103 -24.68 -6.32 -7.31
C GLU A 103 -24.95 -7.60 -6.48
N LEU A 104 -23.91 -8.14 -5.83
CA LEU A 104 -24.04 -9.30 -4.94
C LEU A 104 -25.00 -9.03 -3.79
N ARG A 105 -24.92 -7.85 -3.15
CA ARG A 105 -25.85 -7.44 -2.09
C ARG A 105 -27.29 -7.36 -2.59
N GLN A 106 -27.51 -6.87 -3.81
CA GLN A 106 -28.85 -6.84 -4.41
C GLN A 106 -29.39 -8.25 -4.70
N LEU A 107 -28.56 -9.14 -5.25
CA LEU A 107 -28.95 -10.53 -5.50
C LEU A 107 -29.31 -11.25 -4.19
N LEU A 108 -28.53 -11.05 -3.13
CA LEU A 108 -28.83 -11.59 -1.80
C LEU A 108 -30.14 -11.02 -1.24
N ALA A 109 -30.38 -9.72 -1.37
CA ALA A 109 -31.62 -9.09 -0.92
C ALA A 109 -32.86 -9.64 -1.66
N ARG A 110 -32.72 -9.96 -2.96
CA ARG A 110 -33.80 -10.56 -3.77
C ARG A 110 -34.03 -12.04 -3.47
N GLN A 111 -33.00 -12.74 -3.00
CA GLN A 111 -33.07 -14.16 -2.61
C GLN A 111 -33.43 -14.35 -1.13
N ALA A 112 -33.42 -13.29 -0.33
CA ALA A 112 -33.86 -13.35 1.05
C ALA A 112 -35.35 -13.75 1.10
N PRO A 113 -35.72 -14.80 1.85
CA PRO A 113 -37.11 -15.21 1.99
C PRO A 113 -37.93 -14.07 2.60
N ALA A 114 -39.17 -13.90 2.12
CA ALA A 114 -40.07 -12.86 2.63
C ALA A 114 -40.21 -12.99 4.16
N PRO A 115 -40.10 -11.90 4.93
CA PRO A 115 -40.34 -11.94 6.36
C PRO A 115 -41.75 -12.45 6.58
N GLU A 116 -41.90 -13.53 7.36
CA GLU A 116 -43.22 -14.08 7.69
C GLU A 116 -44.09 -13.00 8.37
N PRO A 117 -45.39 -12.94 8.04
CA PRO A 117 -46.31 -11.90 8.51
C PRO A 117 -46.65 -11.99 9.99
#